data_AF-A0A1P8UT39-F1
#
_entry.id   AF-A0A1P8UT39-F1
#
_cell.length_a   1.000
_cell.length_b   1.000
_cell.length_c   1.000
_cell.angle_alpha   90.00
_cell.angle_beta   90.00
_cell.angle_gamma   90.00
#
_symmetry.space_group_name_H-M   'P 1'
#
loop_
_entity.id
_entity.type
_entity.pdbx_description
1 polymer ?
#
loop_
_entity_poly.entity_id
_entity_poly.type
_entity_poly.pdbx_seq_one_letter_code
_entity_poly.pdbx_strand_id
1 'polypeptide(L)'
;MEMQEADLGRAAWALWPALAAQMGEDPGAWRAVPLARREDARVATVLLRLDGPDGRVLVLKHQRRPEEGFAEAMSAHLEAMEVYPQGVPALHALDIEARACAMDLAPGQPLSVMLEGAPPEAQAWLLRRAGAWLDGYHRATLGEARVFQPKFTLRYLDTVRGEVLEGAREIAQKERFLACIETIFSAAARYEGRQTMTARTHGDLHLRNLLLDRAGCLGIDFAAGRVVPVGHDIARLLADYAILHAPQERIARGEVLPDFARKAFFEGYTLVGPDDPSVGLLLRNRVLAEWWGLPARAEARSAAQARRFVQLMPLAERVFG
;
A
#
# COMPACT_ATOMS: atom_id res chain seq x y z
N MET A 1 20.33 -15.51 -19.00
CA MET A 1 19.51 -14.59 -18.20
C MET A 1 18.80 -13.57 -19.08
N GLU A 2 19.46 -13.01 -20.10
CA GLU A 2 18.83 -12.18 -21.18
C GLU A 2 17.68 -12.89 -21.93
N MET A 3 17.74 -14.22 -22.10
CA MET A 3 16.72 -14.98 -22.84
C MET A 3 15.36 -15.05 -22.13
N GLN A 4 15.34 -14.94 -20.79
CA GLN A 4 14.10 -14.92 -19.98
C GLN A 4 13.54 -13.50 -19.82
N GLU A 5 14.40 -12.48 -19.77
CA GLU A 5 14.00 -11.05 -19.79
C GLU A 5 13.13 -10.72 -21.00
N ALA A 6 13.51 -11.27 -22.15
CA ALA A 6 12.81 -11.00 -23.39
C ALA A 6 11.45 -11.73 -23.49
N ASP A 7 11.19 -12.78 -22.70
CA ASP A 7 9.96 -13.57 -22.83
C ASP A 7 8.72 -12.84 -22.28
N LEU A 8 8.79 -12.32 -21.05
CA LEU A 8 7.63 -11.66 -20.42
C LEU A 8 7.27 -10.34 -21.12
N GLY A 9 8.29 -9.56 -21.52
CA GLY A 9 8.09 -8.32 -22.28
C GLY A 9 7.52 -8.57 -23.68
N ARG A 10 8.00 -9.60 -24.40
CA ARG A 10 7.41 -10.00 -25.70
C ARG A 10 5.98 -10.50 -25.53
N ALA A 11 5.70 -11.30 -24.50
CA ALA A 11 4.35 -11.78 -24.23
C ALA A 11 3.39 -10.62 -23.94
N ALA A 12 3.82 -9.63 -23.15
CA ALA A 12 3.03 -8.43 -22.91
C ALA A 12 2.81 -7.60 -24.19
N TRP A 13 3.86 -7.41 -25.00
CA TRP A 13 3.75 -6.68 -26.26
C TRP A 13 2.84 -7.39 -27.29
N ALA A 14 2.82 -8.72 -27.30
CA ALA A 14 1.92 -9.48 -28.16
C ALA A 14 0.43 -9.24 -27.87
N LEU A 15 0.08 -8.73 -26.67
CA LEU A 15 -1.28 -8.36 -26.29
C LEU A 15 -1.67 -6.95 -26.76
N TRP A 16 -0.70 -6.11 -27.13
CA TRP A 16 -0.95 -4.72 -27.49
C TRP A 16 -1.93 -4.54 -28.65
N PRO A 17 -1.87 -5.30 -29.76
CA PRO A 17 -2.82 -5.13 -30.86
C PRO A 17 -4.29 -5.26 -30.44
N ALA A 18 -4.61 -6.19 -29.54
CA ALA A 18 -5.97 -6.36 -29.03
C ALA A 18 -6.40 -5.19 -28.13
N LEU A 19 -5.52 -4.73 -27.24
CA LEU A 19 -5.79 -3.57 -26.37
C LEU A 19 -5.92 -2.26 -27.17
N ALA A 20 -5.05 -2.03 -28.16
CA ALA A 20 -5.11 -0.87 -29.05
C ALA A 20 -6.43 -0.81 -29.82
N ALA A 21 -6.91 -1.96 -30.31
CA ALA A 21 -8.19 -2.05 -31.02
C ALA A 21 -9.39 -1.64 -30.16
N GLN A 22 -9.39 -1.93 -28.84
CA GLN A 22 -10.44 -1.46 -27.92
C GLN A 22 -10.49 0.07 -27.83
N MET A 23 -9.36 0.73 -28.04
CA MET A 23 -9.21 2.20 -28.00
C MET A 23 -9.40 2.85 -29.36
N GLY A 24 -9.53 2.07 -30.45
CA GLY A 24 -9.54 2.58 -31.82
C GLY A 24 -8.18 3.09 -32.31
N GLU A 25 -7.08 2.63 -31.70
CA GLU A 25 -5.72 3.04 -32.00
C GLU A 25 -5.06 2.12 -33.05
N ASP A 26 -4.18 2.67 -33.89
CA ASP A 26 -3.30 1.86 -34.74
C ASP A 26 -2.14 1.31 -33.89
N PRO A 27 -2.05 -0.02 -33.64
CA PRO A 27 -0.98 -0.58 -32.82
C PRO A 27 0.42 -0.33 -33.39
N GLY A 28 0.56 -0.18 -34.71
CA GLY A 28 1.85 0.09 -35.37
C GLY A 28 2.41 1.49 -35.11
N ALA A 29 1.58 2.41 -34.63
CA ALA A 29 1.96 3.78 -34.31
C ALA A 29 2.65 3.93 -32.93
N TRP A 30 2.71 2.86 -32.15
CA TRP A 30 3.22 2.86 -30.78
C TRP A 30 4.54 2.11 -30.65
N ARG A 31 5.39 2.56 -29.73
CA ARG A 31 6.66 1.92 -29.38
C ARG A 31 6.65 1.52 -27.92
N ALA A 32 7.05 0.28 -27.64
CA ALA A 32 7.17 -0.21 -26.27
C ALA A 32 8.61 -0.14 -25.76
N VAL A 33 8.76 0.35 -24.53
CA VAL A 33 10.01 0.32 -23.77
C VAL A 33 9.74 -0.34 -22.41
N PRO A 34 10.60 -1.25 -21.92
CA PRO A 34 10.46 -1.81 -20.58
C PRO A 34 10.44 -0.70 -19.52
N LEU A 35 9.41 -0.69 -18.67
CA LEU A 35 9.29 0.29 -17.57
C LEU A 35 9.64 -0.34 -16.23
N ALA A 36 9.03 -1.49 -15.92
CA ALA A 36 9.29 -2.23 -14.70
C ALA A 36 8.99 -3.72 -14.89
N ARG A 37 9.67 -4.56 -14.12
CA ARG A 37 9.41 -6.01 -14.10
C ARG A 37 9.61 -6.54 -12.69
N ARG A 38 8.76 -7.50 -12.33
CA ARG A 38 8.95 -8.35 -11.16
C ARG A 38 8.68 -9.80 -11.55
N GLU A 39 9.68 -10.63 -11.38
CA GLU A 39 9.56 -12.07 -11.65
C GLU A 39 10.26 -12.88 -10.55
N ASP A 40 9.46 -13.69 -9.86
CA ASP A 40 9.90 -14.66 -8.88
C ASP A 40 8.96 -15.89 -8.96
N ALA A 41 9.12 -16.85 -8.04
CA ALA A 41 8.32 -18.07 -8.03
C ALA A 41 6.79 -17.81 -7.90
N ARG A 42 6.39 -16.68 -7.33
CA ARG A 42 4.99 -16.31 -7.04
C ARG A 42 4.47 -15.18 -7.92
N VAL A 43 5.34 -14.29 -8.39
CA VAL A 43 4.97 -13.11 -9.16
C VAL A 43 5.60 -13.15 -10.54
N ALA A 44 4.84 -12.79 -11.57
CA ALA A 44 5.36 -12.55 -12.91
C ALA A 44 4.56 -11.41 -13.54
N THR A 45 5.03 -10.18 -13.35
CA THR A 45 4.38 -8.95 -13.83
C THR A 45 5.39 -8.10 -14.57
N VAL A 46 4.97 -7.53 -15.71
CA VAL A 46 5.76 -6.56 -16.48
C VAL A 46 4.90 -5.34 -16.78
N LEU A 47 5.55 -4.18 -16.74
CA LEU A 47 5.03 -2.91 -17.21
C LEU A 47 5.86 -2.47 -18.40
N LEU A 48 5.20 -2.18 -19.52
CA LEU A 48 5.79 -1.54 -20.69
C LEU A 48 5.29 -0.10 -20.75
N ARG A 49 6.20 0.85 -20.91
CA ARG A 49 5.85 2.20 -21.34
C ARG A 49 5.58 2.16 -22.84
N LEU A 50 4.44 2.69 -23.26
CA LEU A 50 4.06 2.81 -24.66
C LEU A 50 4.13 4.29 -25.05
N ASP A 51 5.03 4.62 -25.99
CA ASP A 51 5.12 5.94 -26.58
C ASP A 51 4.34 5.95 -27.91
N GLY A 52 3.29 6.76 -27.97
CA GLY A 52 2.36 6.82 -29.10
C GLY A 52 2.37 8.15 -29.86
N PRO A 53 1.44 8.31 -30.81
CA PRO A 53 1.24 9.56 -31.54
C PRO A 53 1.00 10.76 -30.62
N ASP A 54 1.33 11.95 -31.13
CA ASP A 54 1.10 13.24 -30.46
C ASP A 54 1.67 13.34 -29.03
N GLY A 55 2.71 12.55 -28.74
CA GLY A 55 3.38 12.53 -27.45
C GLY A 55 2.58 11.84 -26.34
N ARG A 56 1.51 11.09 -26.68
CA ARG A 56 0.77 10.29 -25.70
C ARG A 56 1.65 9.18 -25.14
N VAL A 57 1.55 8.97 -23.83
CA VAL A 57 2.30 7.93 -23.14
C VAL A 57 1.35 7.11 -22.27
N LEU A 58 1.36 5.80 -22.49
CA LEU A 58 0.57 4.82 -21.73
C LEU A 58 1.48 3.83 -21.02
N VAL A 59 0.90 3.09 -20.10
CA VAL A 59 1.49 1.89 -19.49
C VAL A 59 0.65 0.70 -19.87
N LEU A 60 1.29 -0.31 -20.46
CA LEU A 60 0.74 -1.65 -20.59
C LEU A 60 1.21 -2.48 -19.41
N LYS A 61 0.26 -2.92 -18.58
CA LYS A 61 0.49 -3.86 -17.47
C LYS A 61 0.06 -5.24 -17.91
N HIS A 62 0.91 -6.25 -17.68
CA HIS A 62 0.58 -7.65 -17.90
C HIS A 62 0.99 -8.48 -16.67
N GLN A 63 0.04 -9.20 -16.09
CA GLN A 63 0.23 -10.07 -14.95
C GLN A 63 0.04 -11.54 -15.36
N ARG A 64 1.15 -12.27 -15.48
CA ARG A 64 1.12 -13.72 -15.73
C ARG A 64 0.91 -14.51 -14.43
N ARG A 65 1.45 -14.03 -13.30
CA ARG A 65 1.24 -14.62 -11.97
C ARG A 65 1.17 -13.54 -10.87
N PRO A 66 0.32 -13.73 -9.84
CA PRO A 66 -0.63 -14.83 -9.68
C PRO A 66 -1.76 -14.78 -10.71
N GLU A 67 -2.43 -15.90 -10.91
CA GLU A 67 -3.54 -15.98 -11.87
C GLU A 67 -4.82 -15.33 -11.36
N GLU A 68 -4.98 -15.34 -10.03
CA GLU A 68 -6.12 -14.78 -9.31
C GLU A 68 -5.89 -13.30 -8.94
N GLY A 69 -6.96 -12.58 -8.63
CA GLY A 69 -6.91 -11.23 -8.08
C GLY A 69 -6.79 -10.10 -9.11
N PHE A 70 -6.44 -10.40 -10.36
CA PHE A 70 -6.32 -9.37 -11.40
C PHE A 70 -7.66 -8.71 -11.70
N ALA A 71 -8.72 -9.51 -11.86
CA ALA A 71 -10.05 -8.99 -12.16
C ALA A 71 -10.60 -8.11 -11.03
N GLU A 72 -10.42 -8.54 -9.78
CA GLU A 72 -10.84 -7.79 -8.60
C GLU A 72 -10.04 -6.48 -8.45
N ALA A 73 -8.74 -6.50 -8.73
CA ALA A 73 -7.90 -5.30 -8.73
C ALA A 73 -8.34 -4.29 -9.82
N MET A 74 -8.67 -4.78 -11.02
CA MET A 74 -9.14 -3.91 -12.11
C MET A 74 -10.56 -3.39 -11.87
N SER A 75 -11.44 -4.19 -11.26
CA SER A 75 -12.75 -3.71 -10.78
C SER A 75 -12.58 -2.58 -9.76
N ALA A 76 -11.70 -2.76 -8.77
CA ALA A 76 -11.42 -1.73 -7.77
C ALA A 76 -10.83 -0.45 -8.40
N HIS A 77 -9.95 -0.59 -9.41
CA HIS A 77 -9.40 0.55 -10.15
C HIS A 77 -10.48 1.30 -10.93
N LEU A 78 -11.35 0.58 -11.64
CA LEU A 78 -12.48 1.16 -12.38
C LEU A 78 -13.45 1.90 -11.46
N GLU A 79 -13.79 1.30 -10.32
CA GLU A 79 -14.63 1.94 -9.31
C GLU A 79 -13.98 3.21 -8.75
N ALA A 80 -12.67 3.18 -8.48
CA ALA A 80 -11.93 4.36 -8.03
C ALA A 80 -11.89 5.46 -9.10
N MET A 81 -11.76 5.08 -10.38
CA MET A 81 -11.78 6.01 -11.51
C MET A 81 -13.15 6.66 -11.69
N GLU A 82 -14.25 5.94 -11.44
CA GLU A 82 -15.60 6.47 -11.53
C GLU A 82 -15.86 7.57 -10.48
N VAL A 83 -15.42 7.35 -9.23
CA VAL A 83 -15.74 8.24 -8.11
C VAL A 83 -14.65 9.29 -7.82
N TYR A 84 -13.41 9.01 -8.21
CA TYR A 84 -12.26 9.87 -7.94
C TYR A 84 -11.27 9.91 -9.14
N PRO A 85 -11.73 10.29 -10.35
CA PRO A 85 -10.97 10.20 -11.60
C PRO A 85 -9.65 10.99 -11.57
N GLN A 86 -9.60 12.12 -10.85
CA GLN A 86 -8.41 12.94 -10.72
C GLN A 86 -7.32 12.31 -9.83
N GLY A 87 -7.66 11.27 -9.08
CA GLY A 87 -6.77 10.61 -8.12
C GLY A 87 -6.20 9.28 -8.59
N VAL A 88 -6.54 8.81 -9.78
CA VAL A 88 -6.07 7.53 -10.34
C VAL A 88 -5.73 7.69 -11.83
N PRO A 89 -4.84 6.86 -12.39
CA PRO A 89 -4.61 6.82 -13.84
C PRO A 89 -5.86 6.36 -14.60
N ALA A 90 -6.17 6.98 -15.73
CA ALA A 90 -7.30 6.54 -16.56
C ALA A 90 -7.01 5.17 -17.19
N LEU A 91 -7.94 4.24 -17.07
CA LEU A 91 -7.88 2.92 -17.70
C LEU A 91 -8.54 2.99 -19.08
N HIS A 92 -7.80 2.67 -20.14
CA HIS A 92 -8.27 2.82 -21.52
C HIS A 92 -8.67 1.49 -22.17
N ALA A 93 -7.98 0.40 -21.82
CA ALA A 93 -8.25 -0.92 -22.34
C ALA A 93 -7.98 -1.99 -21.27
N LEU A 94 -8.75 -3.07 -21.32
CA LEU A 94 -8.70 -4.15 -20.34
C LEU A 94 -8.98 -5.49 -21.01
N ASP A 95 -8.13 -6.46 -20.73
CA ASP A 95 -8.31 -7.86 -21.06
C ASP A 95 -8.15 -8.69 -19.78
N ILE A 96 -9.27 -9.13 -19.23
CA ILE A 96 -9.32 -9.89 -17.98
C ILE A 96 -8.73 -11.29 -18.17
N GLU A 97 -8.99 -11.94 -19.31
CA GLU A 97 -8.53 -13.30 -19.58
C GLU A 97 -7.01 -13.34 -19.77
N ALA A 98 -6.47 -12.39 -20.55
CA ALA A 98 -5.03 -12.21 -20.73
C ALA A 98 -4.35 -11.52 -19.53
N ARG A 99 -5.12 -11.04 -18.54
CA ARG A 99 -4.66 -10.30 -17.37
C ARG A 99 -3.76 -9.12 -17.74
N ALA A 100 -4.23 -8.34 -18.70
CA ALA A 100 -3.52 -7.18 -19.22
C ALA A 100 -4.42 -5.95 -19.33
N CYS A 101 -3.82 -4.78 -19.22
CA CYS A 101 -4.52 -3.52 -19.41
C CYS A 101 -3.59 -2.41 -19.90
N ALA A 102 -4.18 -1.39 -20.52
CA ALA A 102 -3.51 -0.16 -20.91
C ALA A 102 -4.14 1.02 -20.16
N MET A 103 -3.30 1.84 -19.53
CA MET A 103 -3.72 3.01 -18.74
C MET A 103 -2.75 4.18 -18.92
N ASP A 104 -3.14 5.37 -18.48
CA ASP A 104 -2.24 6.51 -18.47
C ASP A 104 -0.96 6.23 -17.66
N LEU A 105 0.17 6.76 -18.13
CA LEU A 105 1.36 6.81 -17.30
C LEU A 105 1.16 7.83 -16.18
N ALA A 106 1.06 7.34 -14.94
CA ALA A 106 1.06 8.18 -13.75
C ALA A 106 2.34 9.04 -13.72
N PRO A 107 2.25 10.39 -13.70
CA PRO A 107 3.42 11.23 -13.57
C PRO A 107 4.04 11.10 -12.18
N GLY A 108 5.35 11.35 -12.10
CA GLY A 108 6.07 11.43 -10.84
C GLY A 108 6.77 10.15 -10.41
N GLN A 109 7.09 10.08 -9.12
CA GLN A 109 7.81 8.98 -8.50
C GLN A 109 7.02 8.40 -7.34
N PRO A 110 7.21 7.09 -7.03
CA PRO A 110 6.62 6.52 -5.83
C PRO A 110 7.04 7.29 -4.58
N LEU A 111 6.10 7.50 -3.65
CA LEU A 111 6.33 8.23 -2.39
C LEU A 111 7.51 7.65 -1.61
N SER A 112 7.71 6.32 -1.65
CA SER A 112 8.87 5.66 -1.02
C SER A 112 10.21 6.16 -1.57
N VAL A 113 10.29 6.45 -2.87
CA VAL A 113 11.51 6.96 -3.52
C VAL A 113 11.73 8.42 -3.12
N MET A 114 10.67 9.23 -3.12
CA MET A 114 10.76 10.65 -2.76
C MET A 114 11.13 10.87 -1.27
N LEU A 115 10.81 9.91 -0.41
CA LEU A 115 11.17 9.93 1.01
C LEU A 115 12.60 9.47 1.29
N GLU A 116 13.26 8.81 0.34
CA GLU A 116 14.62 8.29 0.53
C GLU A 116 15.62 9.45 0.67
N GLY A 117 16.24 9.57 1.85
CA GLY A 117 17.17 10.66 2.17
C GLY A 117 16.51 12.04 2.33
N ALA A 118 15.18 12.14 2.27
CA ALA A 118 14.48 13.42 2.40
C ALA A 118 14.60 14.00 3.82
N PRO A 119 14.88 15.32 3.97
CA PRO A 119 14.88 15.96 5.28
C PRO A 119 13.46 16.04 5.88
N PRO A 120 13.31 16.21 7.21
CA PRO A 120 12.02 16.19 7.90
C PRO A 120 10.95 17.12 7.29
N GLU A 121 11.33 18.31 6.84
CA GLU A 121 10.43 19.29 6.22
C GLU A 121 9.88 18.79 4.87
N ALA A 122 10.73 18.14 4.07
CA ALA A 122 10.32 17.52 2.82
C ALA A 122 9.44 16.28 3.07
N GLN A 123 9.78 15.45 4.07
CA GLN A 123 8.93 14.34 4.49
C GLN A 123 7.54 14.84 4.94
N ALA A 124 7.48 15.90 5.74
CA ALA A 124 6.24 16.53 6.16
C ALA A 124 5.39 16.96 4.96
N TRP A 125 5.99 17.68 4.01
CA TRP A 125 5.29 18.10 2.79
C TRP A 125 4.75 16.92 1.98
N LEU A 126 5.54 15.86 1.79
CA LEU A 126 5.14 14.65 1.09
C LEU A 126 3.98 13.92 1.80
N LEU A 127 4.08 13.76 3.12
CA LEU A 127 3.03 13.13 3.93
C LEU A 127 1.72 13.92 3.94
N ARG A 128 1.78 15.24 3.94
CA ARG A 128 0.58 16.09 3.80
C ARG A 128 -0.14 15.81 2.49
N ARG A 129 0.60 15.64 1.38
CA ARG A 129 0.01 15.35 0.08
C ARG A 129 -0.54 13.92 -0.01
N ALA A 130 0.14 12.96 0.60
CA ALA A 130 -0.38 11.60 0.74
C ALA A 130 -1.68 11.57 1.55
N GLY A 131 -1.74 12.33 2.65
CA GLY A 131 -2.95 12.51 3.45
C GLY A 131 -4.09 13.14 2.66
N ALA A 132 -3.81 14.22 1.91
CA ALA A 132 -4.80 14.89 1.07
C ALA A 132 -5.36 13.97 -0.04
N TRP A 133 -4.50 13.14 -0.65
CA TRP A 133 -4.96 12.16 -1.63
C TRP A 133 -5.92 11.14 -1.00
N LEU A 134 -5.54 10.57 0.15
CA LEU A 134 -6.35 9.56 0.83
C LEU A 134 -7.66 10.15 1.35
N ASP A 135 -7.65 11.40 1.80
CA ASP A 135 -8.85 12.12 2.22
C ASP A 135 -9.85 12.27 1.06
N GLY A 136 -9.36 12.71 -0.10
CA GLY A 136 -10.17 12.81 -1.32
C GLY A 136 -10.78 11.47 -1.73
N TYR A 137 -9.96 10.41 -1.76
CA TYR A 137 -10.43 9.07 -2.11
C TYR A 137 -11.47 8.52 -1.10
N HIS A 138 -11.21 8.64 0.20
CA HIS A 138 -12.16 8.20 1.23
C HIS A 138 -13.46 9.02 1.23
N ARG A 139 -13.41 10.31 0.90
CA ARG A 139 -14.62 11.14 0.76
C ARG A 139 -15.43 10.77 -0.47
N ALA A 140 -14.78 10.44 -1.59
CA ALA A 140 -15.45 9.96 -2.79
C ALA A 140 -16.14 8.60 -2.58
N THR A 141 -15.68 7.82 -1.61
CA THR A 141 -16.17 6.47 -1.30
C THR A 141 -16.74 6.36 0.12
N LEU A 142 -17.24 7.48 0.64
CA LEU A 142 -17.57 7.63 2.06
C LEU A 142 -18.69 6.67 2.46
N GLY A 143 -18.43 5.92 3.53
CA GLY A 143 -19.44 5.13 4.23
C GLY A 143 -20.04 5.91 5.40
N GLU A 144 -20.55 5.18 6.39
CA GLU A 144 -21.18 5.77 7.56
C GLU A 144 -20.17 5.97 8.70
N ALA A 145 -20.48 6.90 9.59
CA ALA A 145 -19.93 6.92 10.93
C ALA A 145 -20.44 5.71 11.71
N ARG A 146 -19.54 4.95 12.33
CA ARG A 146 -19.89 3.74 13.09
C ARG A 146 -19.12 3.69 14.40
N VAL A 147 -19.69 3.02 15.39
CA VAL A 147 -18.95 2.68 16.62
C VAL A 147 -17.83 1.71 16.22
N PHE A 148 -16.59 2.09 16.52
CA PHE A 148 -15.42 1.27 16.28
C PHE A 148 -15.48 0.02 17.16
N GLN A 149 -15.29 -1.15 16.55
CA GLN A 149 -15.36 -2.44 17.22
C GLN A 149 -13.97 -3.06 17.32
N PRO A 150 -13.13 -2.66 18.30
CA PRO A 150 -11.76 -3.15 18.43
C PRO A 150 -11.69 -4.68 18.59
N LYS A 151 -12.75 -5.30 19.12
CA LYS A 151 -12.88 -6.76 19.30
C LYS A 151 -12.52 -7.58 18.05
N PHE A 152 -12.75 -7.08 16.84
CA PHE A 152 -12.39 -7.82 15.62
C PHE A 152 -10.87 -7.93 15.46
N THR A 153 -10.15 -6.83 15.63
CA THR A 153 -8.68 -6.81 15.63
C THR A 153 -8.12 -7.63 16.79
N LEU A 154 -8.70 -7.50 17.98
CA LEU A 154 -8.23 -8.21 19.17
C LEU A 154 -8.43 -9.73 19.06
N ARG A 155 -9.58 -10.20 18.54
CA ARG A 155 -9.80 -11.63 18.26
C ARG A 155 -8.83 -12.19 17.23
N TYR A 156 -8.51 -11.42 16.20
CA TYR A 156 -7.51 -11.82 15.22
C TYR A 156 -6.13 -11.91 15.85
N LEU A 157 -5.71 -10.92 16.64
CA LEU A 157 -4.46 -10.96 17.39
C LEU A 157 -4.39 -12.14 18.37
N ASP A 158 -5.50 -12.48 19.03
CA ASP A 158 -5.56 -13.65 19.91
C ASP A 158 -5.39 -14.96 19.14
N THR A 159 -5.93 -15.05 17.93
CA THR A 159 -5.71 -16.19 17.02
C THR A 159 -4.23 -16.30 16.65
N VAL A 160 -3.60 -15.18 16.24
CA VAL A 160 -2.16 -15.14 15.95
C VAL A 160 -1.33 -15.52 17.18
N ARG A 161 -1.71 -15.03 18.38
CA ARG A 161 -1.06 -15.38 19.65
C ARG A 161 -1.12 -16.88 19.90
N GLY A 162 -2.29 -17.51 19.74
CA GLY A 162 -2.48 -18.96 19.86
C GLY A 162 -1.58 -19.74 18.90
N GLU A 163 -1.61 -19.40 17.62
CA GLU A 163 -0.77 -20.05 16.60
C GLU A 163 0.73 -19.97 16.91
N VAL A 164 1.19 -18.84 17.46
CA VAL A 164 2.60 -18.66 17.85
C VAL A 164 2.95 -19.47 19.10
N LEU A 165 2.07 -19.52 20.09
CA LEU A 165 2.26 -20.33 21.30
C LEU A 165 2.34 -21.82 20.96
N GLU A 166 1.45 -22.30 20.10
CA GLU A 166 1.35 -23.69 19.62
C GLU A 166 2.44 -24.05 18.59
N GLY A 167 3.15 -23.06 18.05
CA GLY A 167 4.20 -23.27 17.05
C GLY A 167 3.70 -23.46 15.62
N ALA A 168 2.38 -23.31 15.38
CA ALA A 168 1.80 -23.31 14.04
C ALA A 168 2.26 -22.10 13.19
N ARG A 169 2.69 -21.01 13.85
CA ARG A 169 3.29 -19.83 13.22
C ARG A 169 4.66 -19.54 13.83
N GLU A 170 5.73 -19.72 13.05
CA GLU A 170 7.08 -19.31 13.46
C GLU A 170 7.23 -17.78 13.36
N ILE A 171 7.75 -17.15 14.43
CA ILE A 171 7.99 -15.70 14.50
C ILE A 171 9.39 -15.42 15.06
N ALA A 172 10.07 -14.42 14.51
CA ALA A 172 11.35 -13.96 15.03
C ALA A 172 11.17 -13.23 16.37
N GLN A 173 12.01 -13.56 17.36
CA GLN A 173 11.92 -13.04 18.74
C GLN A 173 10.53 -13.24 19.37
N LYS A 174 10.08 -14.51 19.37
CA LYS A 174 8.75 -14.96 19.81
C LYS A 174 8.29 -14.30 21.12
N GLU A 175 9.11 -14.35 22.17
CA GLU A 175 8.74 -13.87 23.50
C GLU A 175 8.47 -12.37 23.50
N ARG A 176 9.32 -11.61 22.79
CA ARG A 176 9.16 -10.15 22.64
C ARG A 176 7.92 -9.81 21.83
N PHE A 177 7.67 -10.54 20.75
CA PHE A 177 6.47 -10.38 19.94
C PHE A 177 5.19 -10.64 20.76
N LEU A 178 5.16 -11.71 21.56
CA LEU A 178 4.03 -12.03 22.46
C LEU A 178 3.83 -10.93 23.51
N ALA A 179 4.90 -10.40 24.11
CA ALA A 179 4.80 -9.28 25.04
C ALA A 179 4.18 -8.02 24.38
N CYS A 180 4.50 -7.75 23.11
CA CYS A 180 3.91 -6.63 22.39
C CYS A 180 2.40 -6.81 22.12
N ILE A 181 1.93 -8.05 21.92
CA ILE A 181 0.49 -8.35 21.82
C ILE A 181 -0.22 -8.00 23.13
N GLU A 182 0.36 -8.37 24.28
CA GLU A 182 -0.22 -8.06 25.59
C GLU A 182 -0.33 -6.55 25.85
N THR A 183 0.61 -5.75 25.35
CA THR A 183 0.52 -4.28 25.40
C THR A 183 -0.71 -3.76 24.64
N ILE A 184 -1.07 -4.36 23.48
CA ILE A 184 -2.29 -3.99 22.75
C ILE A 184 -3.54 -4.41 23.54
N PHE A 185 -3.58 -5.62 24.10
CA PHE A 185 -4.72 -6.06 24.92
C PHE A 185 -4.94 -5.16 26.13
N SER A 186 -3.87 -4.79 26.82
CA SER A 186 -3.94 -3.89 27.99
C SER A 186 -4.43 -2.49 27.63
N ALA A 187 -4.26 -2.06 26.38
CA ALA A 187 -4.72 -0.76 25.90
C ALA A 187 -6.12 -0.79 25.24
N ALA A 188 -6.74 -1.97 25.09
CA ALA A 188 -7.98 -2.18 24.33
C ALA A 188 -9.12 -1.23 24.70
N ALA A 189 -9.35 -1.04 26.00
CA ALA A 189 -10.43 -0.20 26.53
C ALA A 189 -10.38 1.27 26.05
N ARG A 190 -9.19 1.76 25.64
CA ARG A 190 -9.02 3.14 25.12
C ARG A 190 -9.73 3.36 23.76
N TYR A 191 -10.06 2.28 23.06
CA TYR A 191 -10.62 2.32 21.71
C TYR A 191 -12.11 1.93 21.68
N GLU A 192 -12.64 1.36 22.75
CA GLU A 192 -14.02 0.88 22.82
C GLU A 192 -15.03 2.03 22.90
N GLY A 193 -16.22 1.81 22.32
CA GLY A 193 -17.36 2.75 22.39
C GLY A 193 -17.19 4.06 21.61
N ARG A 194 -16.02 4.30 21.02
CA ARG A 194 -15.71 5.51 20.24
C ARG A 194 -16.15 5.34 18.79
N GLN A 195 -16.51 6.43 18.13
CA GLN A 195 -16.91 6.43 16.72
C GLN A 195 -15.69 6.64 15.79
N THR A 196 -15.82 6.14 14.58
CA THR A 196 -14.90 6.37 13.46
C THR A 196 -15.68 6.47 12.15
N MET A 197 -15.03 6.91 11.08
CA MET A 197 -15.58 6.91 9.74
C MET A 197 -15.21 5.62 9.00
N THR A 198 -16.13 5.16 8.15
CA THR A 198 -15.84 4.10 7.18
C THR A 198 -15.76 4.68 5.77
N ALA A 199 -14.96 4.06 4.92
CA ALA A 199 -14.88 4.36 3.50
C ALA A 199 -14.47 3.07 2.76
N ARG A 200 -14.64 3.03 1.44
CA ARG A 200 -14.02 1.97 0.65
C ARG A 200 -12.51 2.13 0.72
N THR A 201 -11.82 1.09 1.16
CA THR A 201 -10.36 1.12 1.22
C THR A 201 -9.72 0.92 -0.15
N HIS A 202 -8.50 1.42 -0.31
CA HIS A 202 -7.58 1.03 -1.36
C HIS A 202 -7.13 -0.44 -1.18
N GLY A 203 -7.06 -0.92 0.07
CA GLY A 203 -6.80 -2.31 0.42
C GLY A 203 -5.32 -2.71 0.42
N ASP A 204 -4.51 -2.06 -0.42
CA ASP A 204 -3.04 -2.24 -0.45
C ASP A 204 -2.24 -0.93 -0.31
N LEU A 205 -2.75 0.07 0.41
CA LEU A 205 -2.13 1.40 0.45
C LEU A 205 -0.80 1.45 1.22
N HIS A 206 0.32 1.34 0.51
CA HIS A 206 1.68 1.56 1.02
C HIS A 206 2.44 2.60 0.17
N LEU A 207 3.63 3.02 0.59
CA LEU A 207 4.35 4.15 -0.01
C LEU A 207 4.71 3.98 -1.50
N ARG A 208 4.72 2.75 -2.02
CA ARG A 208 4.95 2.50 -3.45
C ARG A 208 3.72 2.70 -4.34
N ASN A 209 2.53 2.73 -3.74
CA ASN A 209 1.26 2.82 -4.45
C ASN A 209 0.72 4.25 -4.55
N LEU A 210 1.49 5.23 -4.07
CA LEU A 210 1.23 6.65 -4.30
C LEU A 210 2.36 7.22 -5.16
N LEU A 211 2.03 7.72 -6.34
CA LEU A 211 2.96 8.46 -7.19
C LEU A 211 2.73 9.95 -7.04
N LEU A 212 3.79 10.70 -6.76
CA LEU A 212 3.74 12.14 -6.59
C LEU A 212 4.69 12.82 -7.55
N ASP A 213 4.25 13.92 -8.13
CA ASP A 213 5.07 14.89 -8.84
C ASP A 213 4.77 16.30 -8.31
N ARG A 214 5.09 17.36 -9.04
CA ARG A 214 4.72 18.72 -8.61
C ARG A 214 3.22 19.03 -8.74
N ALA A 215 2.52 18.36 -9.67
CA ALA A 215 1.14 18.66 -10.04
C ALA A 215 0.13 17.90 -9.18
N GLY A 216 0.42 16.66 -8.79
CA GLY A 216 -0.57 15.78 -8.18
C GLY A 216 0.00 14.62 -7.37
N CYS A 217 -0.93 13.83 -6.86
CA CYS A 217 -0.69 12.54 -6.21
C CYS A 217 -1.70 11.57 -6.82
N LEU A 218 -1.26 10.41 -7.29
CA LEU A 218 -2.12 9.37 -7.86
C LEU A 218 -1.94 8.05 -7.11
N GLY A 219 -3.04 7.35 -6.90
CA GLY A 219 -3.05 5.98 -6.36
C GLY A 219 -3.05 4.94 -7.47
N ILE A 220 -2.31 3.86 -7.27
CA ILE A 220 -2.23 2.72 -8.19
C ILE A 220 -2.28 1.39 -7.44
N ASP A 221 -2.51 0.29 -8.17
CA ASP A 221 -2.46 -1.07 -7.64
C ASP A 221 -3.44 -1.30 -6.47
N PHE A 222 -4.71 -0.93 -6.72
CA PHE A 222 -5.82 -1.23 -5.82
C PHE A 222 -5.96 -2.73 -5.58
N ALA A 223 -6.22 -3.11 -4.34
CA ALA A 223 -6.74 -4.44 -4.02
C ALA A 223 -8.27 -4.35 -3.87
N ALA A 224 -8.95 -5.50 -3.87
CA ALA A 224 -10.40 -5.59 -3.65
C ALA A 224 -10.82 -4.88 -2.35
N GLY A 225 -11.14 -3.59 -2.47
CA GLY A 225 -11.46 -2.71 -1.36
C GLY A 225 -12.75 -3.13 -0.69
N ARG A 226 -12.85 -2.92 0.63
CA ARG A 226 -14.09 -3.12 1.37
C ARG A 226 -14.43 -1.83 2.10
N VAL A 227 -15.71 -1.64 2.39
CA VAL A 227 -16.14 -0.53 3.24
C VAL A 227 -15.85 -0.89 4.70
N VAL A 228 -14.76 -0.35 5.23
CA VAL A 228 -14.25 -0.61 6.59
C VAL A 228 -13.75 0.69 7.22
N PRO A 229 -13.38 0.72 8.51
CA PRO A 229 -12.82 1.92 9.12
C PRO A 229 -11.62 2.47 8.34
N VAL A 230 -11.58 3.79 8.17
CA VAL A 230 -10.52 4.49 7.42
C VAL A 230 -9.12 4.25 7.98
N GLY A 231 -9.02 3.89 9.26
CA GLY A 231 -7.78 3.49 9.91
C GLY A 231 -7.05 2.33 9.23
N HIS A 232 -7.72 1.49 8.42
CA HIS A 232 -7.04 0.38 7.72
C HIS A 232 -6.00 0.85 6.70
N ASP A 233 -6.36 1.79 5.84
CA ASP A 233 -5.43 2.35 4.84
C ASP A 233 -4.42 3.29 5.49
N ILE A 234 -4.87 4.12 6.44
CA ILE A 234 -4.00 5.03 7.20
C ILE A 234 -2.91 4.23 7.92
N ALA A 235 -3.28 3.15 8.62
CA ALA A 235 -2.34 2.32 9.35
C ALA A 235 -1.31 1.68 8.43
N ARG A 236 -1.74 1.19 7.26
CA ARG A 236 -0.84 0.54 6.30
C ARG A 236 0.19 1.53 5.75
N LEU A 237 -0.26 2.71 5.31
CA LEU A 237 0.61 3.73 4.74
C LEU A 237 1.60 4.27 5.78
N LEU A 238 1.10 4.63 6.95
CA LEU A 238 1.91 5.28 7.98
C LEU A 238 2.85 4.32 8.70
N ALA A 239 2.48 3.03 8.88
CA ALA A 239 3.42 2.04 9.39
C ALA A 239 4.55 1.78 8.39
N ASP A 240 4.27 1.74 7.08
CA ASP A 240 5.29 1.59 6.05
C ASP A 240 6.30 2.76 6.08
N TYR A 241 5.80 3.99 6.22
CA TYR A 241 6.63 5.17 6.48
C TYR A 241 7.44 5.07 7.78
N ALA A 242 6.78 4.73 8.88
CA ALA A 242 7.42 4.63 10.19
C ALA A 242 8.56 3.64 10.18
N ILE A 243 8.40 2.50 9.50
CA ILE A 243 9.43 1.46 9.42
C ILE A 243 10.57 1.88 8.50
N LEU A 244 10.28 2.43 7.33
CA LEU A 244 11.31 2.59 6.30
C LEU A 244 12.01 3.95 6.29
N HIS A 245 11.36 5.01 6.77
CA HIS A 245 11.81 6.40 6.54
C HIS A 245 11.79 7.30 7.78
N ALA A 246 10.99 6.97 8.80
CA ALA A 246 10.90 7.83 9.97
C ALA A 246 12.21 7.84 10.79
N PRO A 247 12.64 9.01 11.28
CA PRO A 247 13.74 9.10 12.24
C PRO A 247 13.29 8.52 13.59
N GLN A 248 13.64 7.26 13.86
CA GLN A 248 13.19 6.47 15.01
C GLN A 248 13.48 7.15 16.36
N GLU A 249 14.57 7.91 16.44
CA GLU A 249 14.97 8.66 17.63
C GLU A 249 14.02 9.81 17.97
N ARG A 250 13.24 10.29 16.99
CA ARG A 250 12.24 11.35 17.17
C ARG A 250 10.84 10.82 17.47
N ILE A 251 10.68 9.49 17.55
CA ILE A 251 9.41 8.86 17.91
C ILE A 251 9.33 8.78 19.44
N ALA A 252 8.29 9.40 19.99
CA ALA A 252 8.00 9.34 21.42
C ALA A 252 7.66 7.91 21.85
N ARG A 253 7.95 7.56 23.10
CA ARG A 253 7.56 6.24 23.65
C ARG A 253 6.05 6.06 23.60
N GLY A 254 5.60 4.88 23.18
CA GLY A 254 4.21 4.54 22.96
C GLY A 254 3.62 5.02 21.64
N GLU A 255 4.33 5.83 20.85
CA GLU A 255 3.89 6.36 19.56
C GLU A 255 4.50 5.59 18.38
N VAL A 256 3.82 5.60 17.23
CA VAL A 256 4.30 4.95 15.99
C VAL A 256 4.96 5.94 15.03
N LEU A 257 4.65 7.23 15.16
CA LEU A 257 5.12 8.28 14.25
C LEU A 257 5.79 9.41 15.04
N PRO A 258 6.78 10.09 14.45
CA PRO A 258 7.26 11.35 15.00
C PRO A 258 6.17 12.43 14.82
N ASP A 259 6.12 13.40 15.75
CA ASP A 259 5.05 14.40 15.81
C ASP A 259 4.89 15.21 14.52
N PHE A 260 6.01 15.58 13.87
CA PHE A 260 5.96 16.35 12.63
C PHE A 260 5.28 15.57 11.50
N ALA A 261 5.54 14.27 11.40
CA ALA A 261 4.98 13.41 10.36
C ALA A 261 3.49 13.17 10.60
N ARG A 262 3.12 12.88 11.86
CA ARG A 262 1.72 12.74 12.29
C ARG A 262 0.94 14.01 11.98
N LYS A 263 1.43 15.17 12.42
CA LYS A 263 0.79 16.46 12.17
C LYS A 263 0.64 16.72 10.68
N ALA A 264 1.71 16.57 9.90
CA ALA A 264 1.68 16.87 8.47
C ALA A 264 0.70 15.97 7.70
N PHE A 265 0.66 14.67 8.00
CA PHE A 265 -0.32 13.78 7.38
C PHE A 265 -1.76 14.22 7.67
N PHE A 266 -2.09 14.51 8.94
CA PHE A 266 -3.44 14.94 9.35
C PHE A 266 -3.75 16.42 9.04
N GLU A 267 -2.78 17.22 8.60
CA GLU A 267 -3.05 18.50 7.92
C GLU A 267 -3.64 18.27 6.51
N GLY A 268 -3.26 17.17 5.85
CA GLY A 268 -3.84 16.77 4.57
C GLY A 268 -5.08 15.88 4.71
N TYR A 269 -5.09 15.01 5.71
CA TYR A 269 -6.19 14.09 6.00
C TYR A 269 -7.07 14.60 7.13
N THR A 270 -8.30 14.98 6.83
CA THR A 270 -9.19 15.71 7.75
C THR A 270 -10.51 15.00 8.03
N LEU A 271 -10.81 13.89 7.35
CA LEU A 271 -12.02 13.11 7.58
C LEU A 271 -12.10 12.56 9.02
N VAL A 272 -10.94 12.18 9.60
CA VAL A 272 -10.77 11.92 11.03
C VAL A 272 -9.42 12.46 11.51
N GLY A 273 -9.26 12.68 12.82
CA GLY A 273 -8.01 13.15 13.41
C GLY A 273 -7.06 12.03 13.87
N PRO A 274 -5.85 12.38 14.35
CA PRO A 274 -4.87 11.41 14.85
C PRO A 274 -5.36 10.60 16.06
N ASP A 275 -6.31 11.14 16.82
CA ASP A 275 -6.87 10.49 18.01
C ASP A 275 -8.04 9.53 17.69
N ASP A 276 -8.39 9.35 16.41
CA ASP A 276 -9.44 8.41 15.98
C ASP A 276 -9.14 6.99 16.47
N PRO A 277 -10.13 6.27 17.01
CA PRO A 277 -9.90 4.96 17.62
C PRO A 277 -9.43 3.90 16.61
N SER A 278 -9.87 3.97 15.35
CA SER A 278 -9.42 3.06 14.30
C SER A 278 -7.97 3.32 13.91
N VAL A 279 -7.57 4.59 13.80
CA VAL A 279 -6.17 4.98 13.55
C VAL A 279 -5.28 4.48 14.68
N GLY A 280 -5.62 4.79 15.92
CA GLY A 280 -4.79 4.47 17.08
C GLY A 280 -4.51 2.97 17.25
N LEU A 281 -5.55 2.13 17.14
CA LEU A 281 -5.42 0.68 17.29
C LEU A 281 -4.79 0.04 16.05
N LEU A 282 -5.29 0.36 14.85
CA LEU A 282 -4.87 -0.32 13.63
C LEU A 282 -3.42 0.01 13.26
N LEU A 283 -2.93 1.21 13.57
CA LEU A 283 -1.53 1.58 13.33
C LEU A 283 -0.57 0.72 14.18
N ARG A 284 -0.89 0.49 15.46
CA ARG A 284 -0.10 -0.40 16.34
C ARG A 284 -0.21 -1.86 15.91
N ASN A 285 -1.42 -2.32 15.60
CA ASN A 285 -1.63 -3.66 15.03
C ASN A 285 -0.85 -3.85 13.72
N ARG A 286 -0.72 -2.81 12.89
CA ARG A 286 0.05 -2.90 11.65
C ARG A 286 1.55 -3.07 11.88
N VAL A 287 2.13 -2.45 12.91
CA VAL A 287 3.54 -2.70 13.30
C VAL A 287 3.76 -4.19 13.59
N LEU A 288 2.85 -4.82 14.35
CA LEU A 288 2.91 -6.27 14.57
C LEU A 288 2.66 -7.06 13.27
N ALA A 289 1.76 -6.59 12.41
CA ALA A 289 1.47 -7.24 11.14
C ALA A 289 2.67 -7.32 10.20
N GLU A 290 3.45 -6.25 10.15
CA GLU A 290 4.71 -6.21 9.45
C GLU A 290 5.73 -7.16 10.07
N TRP A 291 5.69 -7.38 11.39
CA TRP A 291 6.56 -8.34 12.07
C TRP A 291 6.21 -9.78 11.67
N TRP A 292 4.96 -10.20 11.85
CA TRP A 292 4.58 -11.59 11.56
C TRP A 292 4.52 -11.92 10.07
N GLY A 293 4.50 -10.91 9.20
CA GLY A 293 4.65 -11.08 7.76
C GLY A 293 6.08 -11.39 7.31
N LEU A 294 7.08 -11.23 8.18
CA LEU A 294 8.48 -11.50 7.87
C LEU A 294 8.88 -12.94 8.26
N PRO A 295 9.68 -13.64 7.44
CA PRO A 295 10.21 -14.94 7.80
C PRO A 295 10.92 -14.93 9.16
N ALA A 296 10.66 -15.95 9.99
CA ALA A 296 11.24 -16.07 11.33
C ALA A 296 12.75 -16.27 11.31
N ARG A 297 13.24 -17.13 10.40
CA ARG A 297 14.66 -17.41 10.18
C ARG A 297 15.30 -16.32 9.33
N ALA A 298 16.51 -15.89 9.70
CA ALA A 298 17.19 -14.79 9.02
C ALA A 298 17.57 -15.16 7.58
N GLU A 299 17.94 -16.42 7.36
CA GLU A 299 18.39 -16.99 6.09
C GLU A 299 17.25 -17.08 5.06
N ALA A 300 16.01 -17.12 5.54
CA ALA A 300 14.81 -17.15 4.71
C ALA A 300 14.35 -15.75 4.26
N ARG A 301 14.97 -14.68 4.77
CA ARG A 301 14.61 -13.30 4.41
C ARG A 301 15.36 -12.88 3.15
N SER A 302 14.64 -12.27 2.20
CA SER A 302 15.28 -11.48 1.16
C SER A 302 16.02 -10.27 1.74
N ALA A 303 16.93 -9.67 0.97
CA ALA A 303 17.65 -8.47 1.42
C ALA A 303 16.70 -7.31 1.81
N ALA A 304 15.57 -7.16 1.12
CA ALA A 304 14.55 -6.16 1.47
C ALA A 304 13.84 -6.49 2.79
N GLN A 305 13.48 -7.77 3.00
CA GLN A 305 12.87 -8.23 4.25
C GLN A 305 13.84 -8.12 5.44
N ALA A 306 15.13 -8.40 5.23
CA ALA A 306 16.16 -8.24 6.25
C ALA A 306 16.32 -6.76 6.66
N ARG A 307 16.40 -5.84 5.68
CA ARG A 307 16.42 -4.39 5.97
C ARG A 307 15.17 -3.94 6.72
N ARG A 308 13.98 -4.39 6.29
CA ARG A 308 12.71 -4.07 6.96
C ARG A 308 12.69 -4.57 8.40
N PHE A 309 13.16 -5.80 8.64
CA PHE A 309 13.25 -6.35 10.00
C PHE A 309 14.17 -5.51 10.90
N VAL A 310 15.35 -5.12 10.41
CA VAL A 310 16.30 -4.28 11.16
C VAL A 310 15.68 -2.95 11.57
N GLN A 311 14.89 -2.31 10.71
CA GLN A 311 14.24 -1.04 11.03
C GLN A 311 12.97 -1.20 11.88
N LEU A 312 12.26 -2.33 11.74
CA LEU A 312 11.07 -2.62 12.51
C LEU A 312 11.38 -2.84 14.01
N MET A 313 12.52 -3.45 14.35
CA MET A 313 12.82 -3.80 15.75
C MET A 313 12.98 -2.57 16.68
N PRO A 314 13.68 -1.50 16.29
CA PRO A 314 13.68 -0.24 17.05
C PRO A 314 12.30 0.41 17.14
N LEU A 315 11.51 0.39 16.06
CA LEU A 315 10.15 0.93 16.08
C LEU A 315 9.27 0.16 17.08
N ALA A 316 9.31 -1.18 17.03
CA ALA A 316 8.56 -2.00 17.96
C ALA A 316 8.94 -1.72 19.43
N GLU A 317 10.21 -1.46 19.71
CA GLU A 317 10.65 -1.01 21.04
C GLU A 317 10.03 0.33 21.43
N ARG A 318 10.02 1.30 20.52
CA ARG A 318 9.43 2.62 20.78
C ARG A 318 7.93 2.52 21.06
N VAL A 319 7.23 1.64 20.34
CA VAL A 319 5.76 1.52 20.39
C VAL A 319 5.30 0.71 21.60
N PHE A 320 6.02 -0.36 21.97
CA PHE A 320 5.53 -1.37 22.93
C PHE A 320 6.39 -1.56 24.18
N GLY A 321 7.62 -1.02 24.21
CA GLY A 321 8.57 -1.11 25.34
C GLY A 321 8.53 0.05 26.32
#